data_AF-A0A9X2SIG3-F1
#
_entry.id   AF-A0A9X2SIG3-F1
#
_cell.length_a   1.000
_cell.length_b   1.000
_cell.length_c   1.000
_cell.angle_alpha   90.00
_cell.angle_beta   90.00
_cell.angle_gamma   90.00
#
_symmetry.space_group_name_H-M   'P 1'
#
loop_
_entity.id
_entity.type
_entity.pdbx_description
1 polymer ?
#
loop_
_entity_poly.entity_id
_entity_poly.type
_entity_poly.pdbx_seq_one_letter_code
_entity_poly.pdbx_strand_id
1 'polypeptide(L)'
;MIAVGITLAPAPRLASTLVTVTGELDLSGYRFLRDGLLKVAADGPPGLIADVDGLVIDALSPAAVFPLVARRIGHWPGIPFTLVTRQRVHLHAFHGHGTDRLVAVCDDVETAENSQEIPTRRWAQRKFPRTEDAPELARTFLRDRITDWGVPELAYDGLLVVGELVDNTLRHTRSAPDVRLDLRRGLFTIAVADEHAGPAILLERSGLRDPGIGLRIVTQTATAWGSSRRWSGGKVVWATLASASRI
;
A
#
# COMPACT_ATOMS: atom_id res chain seq x y z
N MET A 1 8.13 -16.82 -0.39
CA MET A 1 8.98 -16.89 0.82
C MET A 1 8.37 -17.93 1.73
N ILE A 2 9.17 -18.67 2.50
CA ILE A 2 8.68 -19.68 3.46
C ILE A 2 9.14 -19.22 4.84
N ALA A 3 8.22 -18.94 5.74
CA ALA A 3 8.48 -19.05 7.17
C ALA A 3 7.95 -20.42 7.60
N VAL A 4 8.58 -21.04 8.59
CA VAL A 4 8.14 -22.34 9.15
C VAL A 4 6.63 -22.26 9.41
N GLY A 5 5.84 -23.02 8.65
CA GLY A 5 4.40 -23.15 8.84
C GLY A 5 3.49 -22.40 7.87
N ILE A 6 3.88 -21.31 7.17
CA ILE A 6 2.97 -20.55 6.28
C ILE A 6 3.56 -20.31 4.89
N THR A 7 2.75 -20.54 3.86
CA THR A 7 3.06 -20.23 2.45
C THR A 7 2.10 -19.17 1.90
N LEU A 8 2.65 -18.21 1.14
CA LEU A 8 1.88 -17.23 0.37
C LEU A 8 2.22 -17.37 -1.12
N ALA A 9 1.20 -17.58 -1.94
CA ALA A 9 1.30 -17.66 -3.39
C ALA A 9 0.45 -16.57 -4.06
N PRO A 10 1.04 -15.41 -4.40
CA PRO A 10 0.33 -14.37 -5.14
C PRO A 10 0.16 -14.74 -6.62
N ALA A 11 -1.05 -14.58 -7.13
CA ALA A 11 -1.43 -14.78 -8.52
C ALA A 11 -2.18 -13.54 -9.04
N PRO A 12 -1.62 -12.79 -10.01
CA PRO A 12 -2.29 -11.62 -10.56
C PRO A 12 -3.52 -12.02 -11.38
N ARG A 13 -4.59 -11.22 -11.28
CA ARG A 13 -5.84 -11.35 -12.02
C ARG A 13 -6.22 -9.99 -12.63
N LEU A 14 -7.27 -9.94 -13.45
CA LEU A 14 -7.65 -8.71 -14.16
C LEU A 14 -8.02 -7.58 -13.20
N ALA A 15 -8.81 -7.88 -12.16
CA ALA A 15 -9.38 -6.90 -11.24
C ALA A 15 -8.82 -7.01 -9.81
N SER A 16 -7.92 -7.97 -9.56
CA SER A 16 -7.41 -8.26 -8.22
C SER A 16 -6.05 -8.98 -8.28
N THR A 17 -5.40 -9.11 -7.14
CA THR A 17 -4.38 -10.14 -6.92
C THR A 17 -4.91 -11.12 -5.90
N LEU A 18 -5.00 -12.40 -6.28
CA LEU A 18 -5.35 -13.49 -5.38
C LEU A 18 -4.08 -13.95 -4.65
N VAL A 19 -4.12 -14.02 -3.33
CA VAL A 19 -3.05 -14.60 -2.52
C VAL A 19 -3.60 -15.84 -1.85
N THR A 20 -3.17 -17.01 -2.31
CA THR A 20 -3.49 -18.27 -1.64
C THR A 20 -2.55 -18.41 -0.43
N VAL A 21 -3.14 -18.59 0.74
CA VAL A 21 -2.45 -18.70 2.03
C VAL A 21 -2.72 -20.09 2.59
N THR A 22 -1.66 -20.85 2.83
CA THR A 22 -1.76 -22.21 3.36
C THR A 22 -0.81 -22.44 4.52
N GLY A 23 -1.15 -23.44 5.35
CA GLY A 23 -0.35 -23.88 6.50
C GLY A 23 -0.97 -23.51 7.84
N GLU A 24 -0.17 -23.34 8.88
CA GLU A 24 -0.63 -23.09 10.26
C GLU A 24 -0.31 -21.66 10.70
N LEU A 25 -1.34 -20.92 11.11
CA LEU A 25 -1.24 -19.55 11.59
C LEU A 25 -1.08 -19.52 13.11
N ASP A 26 0.19 -19.52 13.54
CA ASP A 26 0.59 -19.27 14.92
C ASP A 26 1.10 -17.82 15.12
N LEU A 27 1.59 -17.51 16.32
CA LEU A 27 2.17 -16.20 16.62
C LEU A 27 3.47 -15.92 15.84
N SER A 28 4.18 -16.96 15.39
CA SER A 28 5.44 -16.82 14.65
C SER A 28 5.18 -16.48 13.17
N GLY A 29 4.19 -17.13 12.57
CA GLY A 29 3.69 -16.91 11.22
C GLY A 29 2.86 -15.63 11.06
N TYR A 30 2.32 -15.07 12.15
CA TYR A 30 1.58 -13.81 12.13
C TYR A 30 2.33 -12.68 11.40
N ARG A 31 3.60 -12.43 11.76
CA ARG A 31 4.38 -11.35 11.14
C ARG A 31 4.66 -11.65 9.68
N PHE A 32 4.90 -12.92 9.36
CA PHE A 32 5.19 -13.36 8.01
C PHE A 32 3.96 -13.15 7.09
N LEU A 33 2.78 -13.58 7.52
CA LEU A 33 1.52 -13.37 6.80
C LEU A 33 1.22 -11.88 6.62
N ARG A 34 1.30 -11.11 7.72
CA ARG A 34 1.12 -9.65 7.69
C ARG A 34 2.03 -8.99 6.66
N ASP A 35 3.34 -9.23 6.77
CA ASP A 35 4.33 -8.57 5.93
C ASP A 35 4.23 -9.04 4.48
N GLY A 36 3.87 -10.30 4.25
CA GLY A 36 3.61 -10.86 2.93
C GLY A 36 2.42 -10.19 2.23
N LEU A 37 1.27 -10.11 2.90
CA LEU A 37 0.08 -9.44 2.34
C LEU A 37 0.32 -7.95 2.08
N LEU A 38 0.99 -7.25 3.01
CA LEU A 38 1.35 -5.84 2.82
C LEU A 38 2.33 -5.65 1.66
N LYS A 39 3.26 -6.58 1.43
CA LYS A 39 4.19 -6.54 0.29
C LYS A 39 3.47 -6.68 -1.04
N VAL A 40 2.52 -7.61 -1.14
CA VAL A 40 1.70 -7.79 -2.35
C VAL A 40 0.83 -6.56 -2.58
N ALA A 41 0.22 -6.01 -1.53
CA ALA A 41 -0.56 -4.79 -1.63
C ALA A 41 0.29 -3.57 -2.03
N ALA A 42 1.55 -3.49 -1.62
CA ALA A 42 2.42 -2.35 -1.92
C ALA A 42 2.77 -2.20 -3.42
N ASP A 43 2.63 -3.26 -4.21
CA ASP A 43 2.69 -3.18 -5.69
C ASP A 43 1.45 -2.47 -6.28
N GLY A 44 0.44 -2.27 -5.45
CA GLY A 44 -0.78 -1.50 -5.71
C GLY A 44 -1.69 -2.12 -6.78
N PRO A 45 -2.07 -3.42 -6.65
CA PRO A 45 -3.06 -4.03 -7.53
C PRO A 45 -4.44 -3.37 -7.38
N PRO A 46 -5.39 -3.59 -8.31
CA PRO A 46 -6.71 -2.96 -8.21
C PRO A 46 -7.51 -3.42 -6.97
N GLY A 47 -7.25 -4.65 -6.51
CA GLY A 47 -7.77 -5.26 -5.29
C GLY A 47 -6.91 -6.40 -4.77
N LEU A 48 -7.09 -6.75 -3.50
CA LEU A 48 -6.41 -7.88 -2.86
C LEU A 48 -7.46 -8.88 -2.35
N ILE A 49 -7.32 -10.14 -2.73
CA ILE A 49 -8.13 -11.23 -2.23
C ILE A 49 -7.18 -12.21 -1.55
N ALA A 50 -7.42 -12.54 -0.28
CA ALA A 50 -6.67 -13.60 0.41
C ALA A 50 -7.56 -14.83 0.56
N ASP A 51 -7.22 -15.89 -0.18
CA ASP A 51 -7.81 -17.21 0.01
C ASP A 51 -7.08 -17.90 1.16
N VAL A 52 -7.81 -18.07 2.26
CA VAL A 52 -7.30 -18.65 3.50
C VAL A 52 -7.96 -20.01 3.78
N ASP A 53 -8.58 -20.63 2.77
CA ASP A 53 -9.27 -21.91 2.96
C ASP A 53 -8.33 -23.06 3.30
N GLY A 54 -7.04 -22.97 2.93
CA GLY A 54 -6.00 -23.92 3.32
C GLY A 54 -5.18 -23.50 4.54
N LEU A 55 -5.58 -22.43 5.23
CA LEU A 55 -4.94 -21.96 6.45
C LEU A 55 -5.60 -22.61 7.66
N VAL A 56 -4.82 -23.06 8.63
CA VAL A 56 -5.28 -23.52 9.93
C VAL A 56 -5.04 -22.39 10.92
N ILE A 57 -6.04 -22.05 11.73
CA ILE A 57 -5.96 -20.96 12.72
C ILE A 57 -6.19 -21.57 14.12
N ASP A 58 -5.10 -21.91 14.81
CA ASP A 58 -5.12 -22.69 16.06
C ASP A 58 -5.52 -21.88 17.31
N ALA A 59 -5.63 -20.56 17.19
CA ALA A 59 -6.08 -19.68 18.27
C ALA A 59 -6.80 -18.45 17.71
N LEU A 60 -7.55 -17.72 18.54
CA LEU A 60 -8.22 -16.50 18.11
C LEU A 60 -7.22 -15.37 17.78
N SER A 61 -6.19 -15.17 18.62
CA SER A 61 -5.27 -14.02 18.52
C SER A 61 -4.59 -13.81 17.15
N PRO A 62 -4.17 -14.84 16.41
CA PRO A 62 -3.54 -14.64 15.10
C PRO A 62 -4.51 -14.12 14.02
N ALA A 63 -5.82 -14.33 14.14
CA ALA A 63 -6.81 -13.85 13.18
C ALA A 63 -6.90 -12.31 13.11
N ALA A 64 -6.43 -11.61 14.15
CA ALA A 64 -6.30 -10.15 14.16
C ALA A 64 -5.37 -9.59 13.07
N VAL A 65 -4.60 -10.45 12.39
CA VAL A 65 -3.75 -10.06 11.26
C VAL A 65 -4.54 -9.42 10.12
N PHE A 66 -5.73 -9.96 9.83
CA PHE A 66 -6.54 -9.52 8.70
C PHE A 66 -7.13 -8.11 8.88
N PRO A 67 -7.79 -7.76 10.00
CA PRO A 67 -8.26 -6.40 10.21
C PRO A 67 -7.11 -5.39 10.32
N LEU A 68 -5.93 -5.80 10.82
CA LEU A 68 -4.73 -4.95 10.79
C LEU A 68 -4.28 -4.67 9.35
N VAL A 69 -4.18 -5.70 8.52
CA VAL A 69 -3.81 -5.59 7.11
C VAL A 69 -4.83 -4.71 6.39
N ALA A 70 -6.13 -4.92 6.59
CA ALA A 70 -7.20 -4.11 6.03
C ALA A 70 -7.05 -2.61 6.34
N ARG A 71 -6.77 -2.27 7.61
CA ARG A 71 -6.53 -0.88 8.02
C ARG A 71 -5.32 -0.27 7.32
N ARG A 72 -4.23 -1.01 7.20
CA ARG A 72 -3.00 -0.52 6.56
C ARG A 72 -3.20 -0.33 5.05
N ILE A 73 -3.76 -1.33 4.40
CA ILE A 73 -4.09 -1.33 2.96
C ILE A 73 -5.09 -0.22 2.64
N GLY A 74 -6.05 0.06 3.54
CA GLY A 74 -7.02 1.13 3.38
C GLY A 74 -6.40 2.54 3.32
N HIS A 75 -5.26 2.78 3.97
CA HIS A 75 -4.52 4.05 3.84
C HIS A 75 -3.63 4.05 2.61
N TRP A 76 -2.85 2.98 2.42
CA TRP A 76 -2.05 2.76 1.22
C TRP A 76 -1.98 1.25 0.93
N PRO A 77 -2.29 0.81 -0.31
CA PRO A 77 -2.58 1.61 -1.50
C PRO A 77 -4.05 2.06 -1.68
N GLY A 78 -4.89 1.94 -0.66
CA GLY A 78 -6.32 2.29 -0.73
C GLY A 78 -7.16 1.28 -1.52
N ILE A 79 -6.75 0.02 -1.57
CA ILE A 79 -7.39 -1.03 -2.39
C ILE A 79 -8.39 -1.86 -1.56
N PRO A 80 -9.43 -2.46 -2.16
CA PRO A 80 -10.31 -3.35 -1.42
C PRO A 80 -9.53 -4.60 -0.99
N PHE A 81 -9.88 -5.10 0.18
CA PHE A 81 -9.34 -6.33 0.73
C PHE A 81 -10.49 -7.26 1.12
N THR A 82 -10.46 -8.49 0.60
CA THR A 82 -11.48 -9.51 0.82
C THR A 82 -10.82 -10.82 1.25
N LEU A 83 -11.45 -11.55 2.15
CA LEU A 83 -11.06 -12.91 2.54
C LEU A 83 -11.96 -13.94 1.86
N VAL A 84 -11.38 -15.05 1.44
CA VAL A 84 -12.11 -16.21 0.92
C VAL A 84 -11.87 -17.40 1.83
N THR A 85 -12.95 -17.98 2.35
CA THR A 85 -12.90 -19.26 3.07
C THR A 85 -14.29 -19.86 3.22
N ARG A 86 -14.38 -21.19 3.18
CA ARG A 86 -15.58 -21.97 3.47
C ARG A 86 -15.56 -22.57 4.88
N GLN A 87 -14.46 -22.42 5.60
CA GLN A 87 -14.31 -23.02 6.91
C GLN A 87 -15.08 -22.24 7.98
N ARG A 88 -16.03 -22.91 8.65
CA ARG A 88 -16.83 -22.31 9.73
C ARG A 88 -15.99 -21.86 10.93
N VAL A 89 -14.86 -22.52 11.19
CA VAL A 89 -13.92 -22.16 12.27
C VAL A 89 -13.31 -20.78 12.03
N HIS A 90 -13.00 -20.42 10.77
CA HIS A 90 -12.51 -19.10 10.41
C HIS A 90 -13.55 -18.01 10.67
N LEU A 91 -14.81 -18.25 10.29
CA LEU A 91 -15.89 -17.29 10.50
C LEU A 91 -16.07 -16.95 11.98
N HIS A 92 -15.99 -17.95 12.86
CA HIS A 92 -16.03 -17.73 14.30
C HIS A 92 -14.83 -16.90 14.81
N ALA A 93 -13.61 -17.22 14.34
CA ALA A 93 -12.42 -16.47 14.70
C ALA A 93 -12.47 -15.00 14.22
N PHE A 94 -13.00 -14.76 13.02
CA PHE A 94 -13.13 -13.44 12.42
C PHE A 94 -14.12 -12.55 13.15
N HIS A 95 -15.27 -13.11 13.57
CA HIS A 95 -16.27 -12.38 14.33
C HIS A 95 -15.69 -11.89 15.68
N GLY A 96 -14.92 -12.72 16.38
CA GLY A 96 -14.29 -12.38 17.66
C GLY A 96 -13.31 -11.20 17.59
N HIS A 97 -12.74 -10.92 16.41
CA HIS A 97 -11.78 -9.82 16.19
C HIS A 97 -12.36 -8.64 15.39
N GLY A 98 -13.67 -8.67 15.07
CA GLY A 98 -14.32 -7.65 14.26
C GLY A 98 -13.75 -7.58 12.84
N THR A 99 -13.18 -8.68 12.34
CA THR A 99 -12.64 -8.78 10.97
C THR A 99 -13.75 -8.58 9.96
N ASP A 100 -14.92 -9.17 10.19
CA ASP A 100 -16.15 -9.06 9.41
C ASP A 100 -16.64 -7.61 9.23
N ARG A 101 -16.27 -6.70 10.14
CA ARG A 101 -16.60 -5.26 10.05
C ARG A 101 -15.67 -4.47 9.14
N LEU A 102 -14.45 -4.96 8.94
CA LEU A 102 -13.40 -4.25 8.21
C LEU A 102 -13.03 -4.93 6.88
N VAL A 103 -13.36 -6.21 6.74
CA VAL A 103 -12.97 -7.08 5.64
C VAL A 103 -14.17 -7.94 5.27
N ALA A 104 -14.57 -7.87 3.99
CA ALA A 104 -15.58 -8.77 3.47
C ALA A 104 -15.04 -10.21 3.49
N VAL A 105 -15.89 -11.17 3.85
CA VAL A 105 -15.56 -12.61 3.84
C VAL A 105 -16.54 -13.29 2.89
N CYS A 106 -16.01 -14.04 1.92
CA CYS A 106 -16.78 -14.72 0.89
C CYS A 106 -16.45 -16.22 0.88
N ASP A 107 -17.36 -17.04 0.37
CA ASP A 107 -17.16 -18.50 0.30
C ASP A 107 -16.26 -18.91 -0.87
N ASP A 108 -16.12 -18.06 -1.88
CA ASP A 108 -15.35 -18.34 -3.08
C ASP A 108 -14.76 -17.06 -3.72
N VAL A 109 -13.76 -17.26 -4.58
CA VAL A 109 -13.01 -16.18 -5.24
C VAL A 109 -13.88 -15.41 -6.23
N GLU A 110 -14.79 -16.07 -6.93
CA GLU A 110 -15.64 -15.42 -7.94
C GLU A 110 -16.60 -14.42 -7.27
N THR A 111 -17.25 -14.83 -6.18
CA THR A 111 -18.06 -13.95 -5.34
C THR A 111 -17.24 -12.80 -4.75
N ALA A 112 -16.00 -13.08 -4.30
CA ALA A 112 -15.11 -12.04 -3.81
C ALA A 112 -14.75 -11.01 -4.90
N GLU A 113 -14.46 -11.45 -6.13
CA GLU A 113 -14.18 -10.56 -7.25
C GLU A 113 -15.41 -9.71 -7.64
N ASN A 114 -16.59 -10.32 -7.68
CA ASN A 114 -17.84 -9.64 -8.05
C ASN A 114 -18.34 -8.66 -6.98
N SER A 115 -18.05 -8.93 -5.70
CA SER A 115 -18.46 -8.08 -4.57
C SER A 115 -17.50 -6.92 -4.29
N GLN A 116 -16.28 -6.97 -4.84
CA GLN A 116 -15.38 -5.82 -4.78
C GLN A 116 -15.94 -4.71 -5.67
N GLU A 117 -16.66 -3.77 -5.07
CA GLU A 117 -16.86 -2.46 -5.68
C GLU A 117 -15.47 -1.89 -5.99
N ILE A 118 -15.12 -1.84 -7.28
CA ILE A 118 -13.94 -1.13 -7.76
C ILE A 118 -14.40 0.33 -7.90
N PRO A 119 -14.13 1.20 -6.90
CA PRO A 119 -14.53 2.58 -6.95
C PRO A 119 -13.74 3.23 -8.07
N THR A 120 -14.31 4.31 -8.61
CA THR A 120 -13.63 5.13 -9.61
C THR A 120 -12.25 5.49 -9.10
N ARG A 121 -11.24 4.93 -9.78
CA ARG A 121 -9.84 5.07 -9.42
C ARG A 121 -9.18 5.88 -10.52
N ARG A 122 -8.71 7.07 -10.17
CA ARG A 122 -7.85 7.87 -11.05
C ARG A 122 -6.43 7.68 -10.56
N TRP A 123 -5.56 7.14 -11.41
CA TRP A 123 -4.18 6.91 -11.04
C TRP A 123 -3.27 7.19 -12.21
N ALA A 124 -2.03 7.53 -11.91
CA ALA A 124 -0.98 7.71 -12.89
C ALA A 124 0.35 7.38 -12.26
N GLN A 125 1.29 6.89 -13.07
CA GLN A 125 2.63 6.56 -12.63
C GLN A 125 3.64 7.05 -13.65
N ARG A 126 4.74 7.61 -13.16
CA ARG A 126 5.83 8.06 -14.00
C ARG A 126 7.15 7.89 -13.27
N LYS A 127 8.07 7.20 -13.95
CA LYS A 127 9.47 7.12 -13.54
C LYS A 127 10.22 8.36 -14.01
N PHE A 128 11.00 8.96 -13.11
CA PHE A 128 11.82 10.12 -13.39
C PHE A 128 13.31 9.75 -13.38
N PRO A 129 14.14 10.38 -14.22
CA PRO A 129 15.59 10.19 -14.18
C PRO A 129 16.15 10.65 -12.82
N ARG A 130 17.30 10.08 -12.42
CA ARG A 130 17.99 10.45 -11.16
C ARG A 130 18.82 11.72 -11.37
N THR A 131 18.15 12.85 -11.53
CA THR A 131 18.73 14.16 -11.84
C THR A 131 18.23 15.22 -10.86
N GLU A 132 18.91 16.37 -10.76
CA GLU A 132 18.57 17.42 -9.80
C GLU A 132 17.23 18.12 -10.10
N ASP A 133 16.76 18.06 -11.35
CA ASP A 133 15.47 18.58 -11.81
C ASP A 133 14.29 17.62 -11.57
N ALA A 134 14.53 16.37 -11.14
CA ALA A 134 13.48 15.39 -10.95
C ALA A 134 12.36 15.82 -9.97
N PRO A 135 12.64 16.54 -8.85
CA PRO A 135 11.57 17.08 -8.01
C PRO A 135 10.63 18.05 -8.75
N GLU A 136 11.16 18.88 -9.65
CA GLU A 136 10.35 19.84 -10.41
C GLU A 136 9.55 19.15 -11.53
N LEU A 137 10.14 18.15 -12.18
CA LEU A 137 9.43 17.29 -13.13
C LEU A 137 8.28 16.53 -12.44
N ALA A 138 8.49 16.04 -11.23
CA ALA A 138 7.46 15.35 -10.44
C ALA A 138 6.35 16.30 -9.99
N ARG A 139 6.68 17.53 -9.60
CA ARG A 139 5.70 18.59 -9.31
C ARG A 139 4.85 18.93 -10.52
N THR A 140 5.46 19.06 -11.70
CA THR A 140 4.75 19.31 -12.96
C THR A 140 3.77 18.18 -13.26
N PHE A 141 4.23 16.92 -13.18
CA PHE A 141 3.38 15.75 -13.34
C PHE A 141 2.20 15.73 -12.36
N LEU A 142 2.43 16.06 -11.08
CA LEU A 142 1.37 16.16 -10.08
C LEU A 142 0.37 17.28 -10.40
N ARG A 143 0.85 18.45 -10.82
CA ARG A 143 -0.01 19.59 -11.20
C ARG A 143 -0.94 19.23 -12.36
N ASP A 144 -0.41 18.53 -13.37
CA ASP A 144 -1.21 18.04 -14.49
C ASP A 144 -2.28 17.07 -14.02
N ARG A 145 -1.93 16.11 -13.14
CA ARG A 145 -2.91 15.14 -12.61
C ARG A 145 -3.97 15.80 -11.72
N ILE A 146 -3.58 16.76 -10.89
CA ILE A 146 -4.53 17.51 -10.05
C ILE A 146 -5.55 18.25 -10.90
N THR A 147 -5.11 18.86 -12.00
CA THR A 147 -5.97 19.57 -12.94
C THR A 147 -6.90 18.60 -13.66
N ASP A 148 -6.35 17.53 -14.24
CA ASP A 148 -7.12 16.51 -14.95
C ASP A 148 -8.13 15.78 -14.05
N TRP A 149 -7.80 15.61 -12.76
CA TRP A 149 -8.66 14.92 -11.80
C TRP A 149 -9.56 15.87 -11.03
N GLY A 150 -9.51 17.18 -11.28
CA GLY A 150 -10.41 18.16 -10.70
C GLY A 150 -10.32 18.26 -9.17
N VAL A 151 -9.10 18.19 -8.62
CA VAL A 151 -8.84 18.30 -7.16
C VAL A 151 -7.87 19.45 -6.83
N PRO A 152 -8.11 20.69 -7.32
CA PRO A 152 -7.18 21.81 -7.19
C PRO A 152 -6.85 22.18 -5.74
N GLU A 153 -7.72 21.86 -4.80
CA GLU A 153 -7.50 22.08 -3.36
C GLU A 153 -6.26 21.34 -2.83
N LEU A 154 -5.83 20.27 -3.50
CA LEU A 154 -4.65 19.49 -3.12
C LEU A 154 -3.33 20.03 -3.69
N ALA A 155 -3.37 21.09 -4.50
CA ALA A 155 -2.19 21.54 -5.25
C ALA A 155 -1.04 21.96 -4.31
N TYR A 156 -1.33 22.78 -3.30
CA TYR A 156 -0.30 23.29 -2.40
C TYR A 156 0.41 22.16 -1.64
N ASP A 157 -0.38 21.35 -0.94
CA ASP A 157 0.11 20.23 -0.12
C ASP A 157 0.76 19.14 -0.98
N GLY A 158 0.15 18.81 -2.12
CA GLY A 158 0.63 17.76 -3.02
C GLY A 158 1.98 18.10 -3.65
N LEU A 159 2.18 19.34 -4.11
CA LEU A 159 3.44 19.79 -4.71
C LEU A 159 4.61 19.77 -3.72
N LEU A 160 4.32 20.09 -2.47
CA LEU A 160 5.28 20.07 -1.37
C LEU A 160 5.62 18.62 -0.99
N VAL A 161 4.62 17.75 -0.82
CA VAL A 161 4.85 16.33 -0.50
C VAL A 161 5.62 15.61 -1.61
N VAL A 162 5.23 15.74 -2.87
CA VAL A 162 5.90 15.02 -3.97
C VAL A 162 7.35 15.47 -4.12
N GLY A 163 7.63 16.76 -3.95
CA GLY A 163 9.00 17.30 -4.02
C GLY A 163 9.89 16.71 -2.93
N GLU A 164 9.42 16.70 -1.68
CA GLU A 164 10.19 16.14 -0.56
C GLU A 164 10.37 14.63 -0.68
N LEU A 165 9.37 13.87 -1.13
CA LEU A 165 9.51 12.41 -1.30
C LEU A 165 10.48 12.03 -2.43
N VAL A 166 10.45 12.77 -3.54
CA VAL A 166 11.39 12.58 -4.66
C VAL A 166 12.80 12.96 -4.25
N ASP A 167 12.98 14.13 -3.62
CA ASP A 167 14.29 14.58 -3.12
C ASP A 167 14.86 13.58 -2.09
N ASN A 168 14.03 13.09 -1.17
CA ASN A 168 14.39 12.04 -0.22
C ASN A 168 14.88 10.76 -0.94
N THR A 169 14.24 10.36 -2.03
CA THR A 169 14.67 9.21 -2.85
C THR A 169 16.03 9.46 -3.50
N LEU A 170 16.26 10.64 -4.07
CA LEU A 170 17.54 11.00 -4.69
C LEU A 170 18.69 11.09 -3.67
N ARG A 171 18.41 11.62 -2.48
CA ARG A 171 19.40 11.79 -1.41
C ARG A 171 19.80 10.47 -0.79
N HIS A 172 18.83 9.61 -0.53
CA HIS A 172 19.04 8.39 0.25
C HIS A 172 19.12 7.12 -0.57
N THR A 173 19.03 7.17 -1.91
CA THR A 173 19.15 5.96 -2.74
C THR A 173 19.95 6.22 -4.03
N ARG A 174 20.37 5.14 -4.67
CA ARG A 174 20.92 5.16 -6.03
C ARG A 174 19.84 4.94 -7.11
N SER A 175 18.56 4.89 -6.72
CA SER A 175 17.44 4.63 -7.62
C SER A 175 16.97 5.86 -8.36
N ALA A 176 16.43 5.64 -9.55
CA ALA A 176 15.52 6.57 -10.19
C ALA A 176 14.16 6.56 -9.43
N PRO A 177 13.60 7.72 -9.04
CA PRO A 177 12.33 7.78 -8.35
C PRO A 177 11.18 7.45 -9.29
N ASP A 178 10.32 6.52 -8.87
CA ASP A 178 9.12 6.14 -9.58
C ASP A 178 7.89 6.63 -8.81
N VAL A 179 7.24 7.67 -9.33
CA VAL A 179 6.15 8.38 -8.64
C VAL A 179 4.82 7.83 -9.13
N ARG A 180 4.01 7.36 -8.20
CA ARG A 180 2.62 6.99 -8.39
C ARG A 180 1.70 7.96 -7.66
N LEU A 181 0.68 8.42 -8.38
CA LEU A 181 -0.42 9.23 -7.88
C LEU A 181 -1.69 8.39 -7.97
N ASP A 182 -2.48 8.38 -6.91
CA ASP A 182 -3.72 7.59 -6.83
C ASP A 182 -4.79 8.41 -6.11
N LEU A 183 -5.98 8.56 -6.72
CA LEU A 183 -7.13 9.22 -6.14
C LEU A 183 -8.30 8.25 -6.11
N ARG A 184 -8.77 7.97 -4.90
CA ARG A 184 -9.89 7.05 -4.66
C ARG A 184 -10.61 7.39 -3.36
N ARG A 185 -11.96 7.40 -3.38
CA ARG A 185 -12.81 7.67 -2.19
C ARG A 185 -12.39 8.93 -1.42
N GLY A 186 -12.08 10.02 -2.13
CA GLY A 186 -11.63 11.28 -1.54
C GLY A 186 -10.23 11.23 -0.90
N LEU A 187 -9.47 10.16 -1.08
CA LEU A 187 -8.09 10.04 -0.60
C LEU A 187 -7.13 10.12 -1.78
N PHE A 188 -6.27 11.14 -1.78
CA PHE A 188 -5.21 11.33 -2.77
C PHE A 188 -3.88 10.86 -2.19
N THR A 189 -3.24 9.88 -2.83
CA THR A 189 -1.98 9.32 -2.37
C THR A 189 -0.86 9.62 -3.34
N ILE A 190 0.25 10.10 -2.78
CA ILE A 190 1.54 10.28 -3.46
C ILE A 190 2.47 9.20 -2.94
N ALA A 191 2.96 8.36 -3.83
CA ALA A 191 3.89 7.29 -3.51
C ALA A 191 5.13 7.36 -4.39
N VAL A 192 6.31 7.21 -3.80
CA VAL A 192 7.58 7.18 -4.51
C VAL A 192 8.28 5.88 -4.20
N ALA A 193 8.49 5.08 -5.23
CA ALA A 193 9.19 3.81 -5.16
C ALA A 193 10.66 3.95 -5.54
N ASP A 194 11.50 3.17 -4.87
CA ASP A 194 12.88 2.92 -5.28
C ASP A 194 13.01 1.53 -5.94
N GLU A 195 13.90 1.40 -6.94
CA GLU A 195 14.11 0.15 -7.69
C GLU A 195 15.01 -0.87 -6.98
N HIS A 196 15.47 -0.58 -5.77
CA HIS A 196 16.49 -1.41 -5.13
C HIS A 196 15.88 -2.55 -4.31
N ALA A 197 15.96 -3.78 -4.81
CA ALA A 197 15.65 -4.99 -4.05
C ALA A 197 16.57 -5.22 -2.81
N GLY A 198 17.65 -4.44 -2.66
CA GLY A 198 18.55 -4.48 -1.50
C GLY A 198 17.98 -3.79 -0.24
N PRO A 199 18.59 -4.01 0.94
CA PRO A 199 18.28 -3.20 2.12
C PRO A 199 18.46 -1.72 1.79
N ALA A 200 17.56 -0.87 2.29
CA ALA A 200 17.65 0.58 2.08
C ALA A 200 19.02 1.07 2.57
N ILE A 201 19.90 1.47 1.65
CA ILE A 201 21.19 2.07 2.01
C ILE A 201 20.90 3.53 2.28
N LEU A 202 20.79 3.92 3.55
CA LEU A 202 20.72 5.34 3.90
C LEU A 202 22.00 6.02 3.41
N LEU A 203 21.92 6.81 2.35
CA LEU A 203 23.00 7.69 1.96
C LEU A 203 22.85 9.00 2.74
N GLU A 204 23.83 9.33 3.56
CA GLU A 204 23.98 10.68 4.11
C GLU A 204 24.60 11.55 3.02
N ARG A 205 23.77 12.31 2.30
CA ARG A 205 24.27 13.49 1.57
C ARG A 205 24.18 14.67 2.54
N SER A 206 25.31 15.19 2.97
CA SER A 206 25.39 16.50 3.63
C SER A 206 24.90 17.56 2.65
N GLY A 207 23.63 17.96 2.79
CA GLY A 207 23.03 19.06 2.06
C GLY A 207 22.79 20.25 3.00
N LEU A 208 22.58 21.44 2.43
CA LEU A 208 22.32 22.70 3.15
C LEU A 208 21.02 22.70 4.00
N ARG A 209 20.23 21.62 3.94
CA ARG A 209 19.01 21.43 4.74
C ARG A 209 19.26 20.38 5.80
N ASP A 210 18.93 20.72 7.04
CA ASP A 210 19.08 19.85 8.20
C ASP A 210 18.38 18.49 7.96
N PRO A 211 19.08 17.35 8.17
CA PRO A 211 18.48 16.02 8.04
C PRO A 211 17.18 15.92 8.83
N GLY A 212 16.07 15.65 8.15
CA GLY A 212 14.75 15.48 8.77
C GLY A 212 13.74 16.62 8.57
N ILE A 213 14.13 17.77 8.01
CA ILE A 213 13.16 18.84 7.69
C ILE A 213 12.12 18.37 6.66
N GLY A 214 12.54 17.64 5.62
CA GLY A 214 11.64 17.19 4.56
C GLY A 214 10.53 16.25 5.05
N LEU A 215 10.86 15.27 5.89
CA LEU A 215 9.85 14.39 6.49
C LEU A 215 8.99 15.09 7.54
N ARG A 216 9.50 16.13 8.23
CA ARG A 216 8.67 16.96 9.11
C ARG A 216 7.59 17.68 8.33
N ILE A 217 7.93 18.21 7.16
CA ILE A 217 6.98 18.84 6.23
C ILE A 217 5.90 17.83 5.81
N VAL A 218 6.29 16.62 5.37
CA VAL A 218 5.33 15.55 5.05
C VAL A 218 4.47 15.19 6.26
N THR A 219 5.04 15.10 7.45
CA THR A 219 4.32 14.76 8.70
C THR A 219 3.28 15.81 9.08
N GLN A 220 3.56 17.09 8.83
CA GLN A 220 2.62 18.19 9.13
C GLN A 220 1.52 18.34 8.08
N THR A 221 1.77 17.87 6.86
CA THR A 221 0.89 18.09 5.70
C THR A 221 -0.01 16.87 5.43
N ALA A 222 0.52 15.66 5.56
CA ALA A 222 -0.18 14.44 5.21
C ALA A 222 -1.17 14.00 6.28
N THR A 223 -2.35 13.50 5.87
CA THR A 223 -3.30 12.82 6.75
C THR A 223 -2.69 11.56 7.35
N ALA A 224 -1.96 10.80 6.53
CA ALA A 224 -1.14 9.66 6.95
C ALA A 224 0.01 9.47 5.99
N TRP A 225 1.15 8.98 6.48
CA TRP A 225 2.30 8.64 5.65
C TRP A 225 3.04 7.43 6.22
N GLY A 226 3.89 6.80 5.41
CA GLY A 226 4.67 5.66 5.84
C GLY A 226 5.62 5.13 4.78
N SER A 227 6.16 3.94 5.06
CA SER A 227 6.91 3.18 4.06
C SER A 227 6.52 1.71 4.06
N SER A 228 6.61 1.07 2.90
CA SER A 228 6.24 -0.33 2.70
C SER A 228 7.21 -0.99 1.74
N ARG A 229 7.61 -2.23 2.04
CA ARG A 229 8.41 -3.04 1.11
C ARG A 229 7.47 -3.65 0.07
N ARG A 230 7.93 -3.77 -1.17
CA ARG A 230 7.16 -4.42 -2.25
C ARG A 230 7.45 -5.91 -2.35
N TRP A 231 6.52 -6.67 -2.92
CA TRP A 231 6.77 -8.07 -3.25
C TRP A 231 7.74 -8.20 -4.43
N SER A 232 7.63 -7.31 -5.41
CA SER A 232 8.56 -7.17 -6.55
C SER A 232 9.97 -6.70 -6.17
N GLY A 233 10.17 -6.23 -4.92
CA GLY A 233 11.43 -5.66 -4.43
C GLY A 233 11.40 -4.12 -4.32
N GLY A 234 12.29 -3.58 -3.50
CA GLY A 234 12.31 -2.14 -3.20
C GLY A 234 11.39 -1.71 -2.07
N LYS A 235 11.40 -0.40 -1.84
CA LYS A 235 10.60 0.29 -0.84
C LYS A 235 9.79 1.38 -1.53
N VAL A 236 8.58 1.56 -1.04
CA VAL A 236 7.72 2.69 -1.36
C VAL A 236 7.62 3.57 -0.13
N VAL A 237 7.88 4.87 -0.27
CA VAL A 237 7.49 5.88 0.71
C VAL A 237 6.24 6.57 0.18
N TRP A 238 5.22 6.71 1.01
CA TRP A 238 3.91 7.21 0.60
C TRP A 238 3.34 8.19 1.61
N ALA A 239 2.50 9.09 1.12
CA ALA A 239 1.77 10.07 1.90
C ALA A 239 0.39 10.31 1.29
N THR A 240 -0.62 10.40 2.16
CA THR A 240 -2.03 10.59 1.79
C THR A 240 -2.52 11.97 2.19
N LEU A 241 -3.38 12.54 1.35
CA LEU A 241 -4.04 13.81 1.52
C LEU A 241 -5.55 13.60 1.37
N ALA A 242 -6.34 14.18 2.26
CA ALA A 242 -7.79 14.15 2.15
C ALA A 242 -8.25 15.22 1.14
N SER A 243 -8.92 14.79 0.06
CA SER A 243 -9.69 15.68 -0.79
C SER A 243 -11.06 15.90 -0.16
N ALA A 244 -11.50 17.15 -0.11
CA ALA A 244 -12.84 17.51 0.34
C ALA A 244 -13.93 17.07 -0.65
N SER A 245 -13.53 16.63 -1.84
CA SER A 245 -14.44 16.16 -2.89
C SER A 245 -15.04 14.80 -2.51
N ARG A 246 -16.19 14.83 -1.82
CA ARG A 246 -17.10 13.68 -1.71
C ARG A 246 -17.51 13.27 -3.12
N ILE A 247 -17.13 12.07 -3.54
CA ILE A 247 -17.82 11.30 -4.59
C ILE A 247 -18.53 10.17 -3.89
#